data_AF-A0A1V6YY97-F1
#
_entry.id   AF-A0A1V6YY97-F1
#
_cell.length_a   1.000
_cell.length_b   1.000
_cell.length_c   1.000
_cell.angle_alpha   90.00
_cell.angle_beta   90.00
_cell.angle_gamma   90.00
#
_symmetry.space_group_name_H-M   'P 1'
#
loop_
_entity.id
_entity.type
_entity.pdbx_description
1 polymer ?
#
loop_
_entity_poly.entity_id
_entity_poly.type
_entity_poly.pdbx_seq_one_letter_code
_entity_poly.pdbx_strand_id
1 'polypeptide(L)'
;MSFIPTALYYASAAINAVSIPGHILFGIKEVDPAIASIPHNEEHALGKATATTAWDMVNALLAASTLLNIQWSRVGVRTLEEKAIIWTTVLAGTLTGWRYFRVRSYAGLGCLWVAPWLTAGAMMYQKLGLA
;
A
#
# COMPACT_ATOMS: atom_id res chain seq x y z
N MET A 1 8.43 17.30 19.13
CA MET A 1 7.67 16.50 18.15
C MET A 1 6.51 15.89 18.88
N SER A 2 5.27 16.12 18.44
CA SER A 2 4.13 15.51 19.11
C SER A 2 4.09 14.00 18.85
N PHE A 3 3.65 13.26 19.86
CA PHE A 3 3.62 11.81 19.86
C PHE A 3 2.65 11.24 18.81
N ILE A 4 1.56 11.96 18.54
CA ILE A 4 0.44 11.46 17.73
C ILE A 4 0.80 11.31 16.23
N PRO A 5 1.37 12.30 15.52
CA PRO A 5 1.80 12.14 14.13
C PRO A 5 2.84 11.04 13.96
N THR A 6 3.81 10.98 14.88
CA THR A 6 4.86 9.96 14.85
C THR A 6 4.29 8.55 15.01
N ALA A 7 3.33 8.36 15.92
CA ALA A 7 2.66 7.07 16.11
C ALA A 7 1.87 6.63 14.85
N LEU A 8 1.17 7.55 14.19
CA LEU A 8 0.40 7.25 12.97
C LEU A 8 1.31 6.84 11.80
N TYR A 9 2.44 7.53 11.62
CA TYR A 9 3.44 7.12 10.62
C TYR A 9 4.03 5.74 10.94
N TYR A 10 4.37 5.46 12.20
CA TYR A 10 4.88 4.12 12.57
C TYR A 10 3.84 3.02 12.44
N ALA A 11 2.57 3.29 12.75
CA ALA A 11 1.47 2.35 12.53
C ALA A 11 1.31 2.04 11.03
N SER A 12 1.33 3.06 10.18
CA SER A 12 1.33 2.89 8.71
C SER A 12 2.53 2.06 8.24
N ALA A 13 3.74 2.36 8.73
CA ALA A 13 4.94 1.60 8.41
C ALA A 13 4.82 0.12 8.81
N ALA A 14 4.31 -0.16 10.03
CA ALA A 14 4.13 -1.52 10.51
C ALA A 14 3.11 -2.30 9.66
N ILE A 15 1.98 -1.69 9.31
CA ILE A 15 0.97 -2.32 8.44
C ILE A 15 1.58 -2.66 7.09
N ASN A 16 2.30 -1.72 6.45
CA ASN A 16 2.94 -1.98 5.16
C ASN A 16 3.98 -3.11 5.25
N ALA A 17 4.82 -3.10 6.28
CA ALA A 17 5.85 -4.11 6.49
C ALA A 17 5.26 -5.52 6.69
N VAL A 18 4.25 -5.66 7.55
CA VAL A 18 3.56 -6.94 7.80
C VAL A 18 2.75 -7.39 6.59
N SER A 19 2.29 -6.45 5.76
CA SER A 19 1.56 -6.79 4.54
C SER A 19 2.44 -7.45 3.49
N ILE A 20 3.77 -7.29 3.50
CA ILE A 20 4.67 -7.96 2.54
C ILE A 20 4.59 -9.49 2.64
N PRO A 21 4.89 -10.13 3.79
CA PRO A 21 4.76 -11.58 3.88
C PRO A 21 3.30 -12.04 3.68
N GLY A 22 2.32 -11.25 4.13
CA GLY A 22 0.91 -11.54 3.87
C GLY A 22 0.55 -11.55 2.39
N HIS A 23 1.07 -10.58 1.63
CA HIS A 23 0.87 -10.44 0.19
C HIS A 23 1.50 -11.59 -0.59
N ILE A 24 2.73 -11.98 -0.24
CA ILE A 24 3.41 -13.15 -0.84
C ILE A 24 2.62 -14.43 -0.59
N LEU A 25 2.22 -14.68 0.66
CA LEU A 25 1.46 -15.89 1.01
C LEU A 25 0.08 -15.93 0.34
N PHE A 26 -0.58 -14.77 0.21
CA PHE A 26 -1.83 -14.66 -0.54
C PHE A 26 -1.62 -14.93 -2.03
N GLY A 27 -0.50 -14.44 -2.60
CA GLY A 27 -0.10 -14.69 -3.98
C GLY A 27 -0.03 -16.19 -4.28
N ILE A 28 0.74 -16.92 -3.48
CA ILE A 28 0.94 -18.37 -3.60
C ILE A 28 -0.40 -19.13 -3.50
N LYS A 29 -1.29 -18.71 -2.60
CA LYS A 29 -2.54 -19.43 -2.33
C LYS A 29 -3.65 -19.14 -3.33
N GLU A 30 -3.78 -17.89 -3.77
CA GLU A 30 -4.97 -17.43 -4.49
C GLU A 30 -4.64 -16.87 -5.88
N VAL A 31 -3.54 -16.13 -6.03
CA VAL A 31 -3.21 -15.43 -7.27
C VAL A 31 -2.52 -16.35 -8.27
N ASP A 32 -1.50 -17.09 -7.84
CA ASP A 32 -0.75 -17.98 -8.73
C ASP A 32 -1.65 -19.05 -9.37
N PRO A 33 -2.56 -19.72 -8.61
CA PRO A 33 -3.52 -20.65 -9.22
C PRO A 33 -4.50 -19.98 -10.18
N ALA A 34 -4.99 -18.78 -9.84
CA ALA A 34 -5.90 -18.03 -10.71
C ALA A 34 -5.22 -17.65 -12.03
N ILE A 35 -3.98 -17.17 -11.98
CA ILE A 35 -3.16 -16.86 -13.16
C ILE A 35 -2.85 -18.14 -13.96
N ALA A 36 -2.56 -19.25 -13.29
CA ALA A 36 -2.30 -20.53 -13.94
C ALA A 36 -3.52 -21.05 -14.73
N SER A 37 -4.74 -20.71 -14.30
CA SER A 37 -5.98 -21.09 -14.99
C SER A 37 -6.22 -20.36 -16.31
N ILE A 38 -5.51 -19.26 -16.56
CA ILE A 38 -5.61 -18.51 -17.83
C ILE A 38 -4.95 -19.33 -18.96
N PRO A 39 -5.63 -19.52 -20.12
CA PRO A 39 -5.10 -20.27 -21.25
C PRO A 39 -3.68 -19.86 -21.67
N HIS A 40 -2.85 -20.84 -21.99
CA HIS A 40 -1.49 -20.62 -22.50
C HIS A 40 -1.52 -20.48 -24.02
N ASN A 41 -1.87 -19.29 -24.50
CA ASN A 41 -1.82 -18.93 -25.92
C ASN A 41 -1.31 -17.49 -26.10
N GLU A 42 -0.96 -17.13 -27.33
CA GLU A 42 -0.39 -15.80 -27.64
C GLU A 42 -1.34 -14.65 -27.27
N GLU A 43 -2.65 -14.86 -27.41
CA GLU A 43 -3.68 -13.87 -27.10
C GLU A 43 -3.64 -13.42 -25.62
N HIS A 44 -3.39 -14.36 -24.69
CA HIS A 44 -3.41 -14.08 -23.24
C HIS A 44 -2.02 -13.85 -22.63
N ALA A 45 -0.94 -14.10 -23.39
CA ALA A 45 0.43 -14.09 -22.88
C ALA A 45 0.81 -12.75 -22.22
N LEU A 46 0.48 -11.62 -22.87
CA LEU A 46 0.82 -10.28 -22.36
C LEU A 46 0.09 -9.96 -21.04
N GLY A 47 -1.21 -10.23 -20.99
CA GLY A 47 -2.03 -9.97 -19.81
C GLY A 47 -1.57 -10.81 -18.62
N LYS A 48 -1.26 -12.08 -18.86
CA LYS A 48 -0.73 -13.00 -17.84
C LYS A 48 0.60 -12.50 -17.26
N ALA A 49 1.56 -12.17 -18.12
CA ALA A 49 2.87 -11.66 -17.69
C ALA A 49 2.76 -10.34 -16.91
N THR A 50 1.87 -9.44 -17.36
CA THR A 50 1.64 -8.15 -16.70
C THR A 50 1.01 -8.34 -15.32
N ALA A 51 0.01 -9.22 -15.19
CA ALA A 51 -0.65 -9.50 -13.91
C ALA A 51 0.34 -10.03 -12.87
N THR A 52 1.18 -11.02 -13.24
CA THR A 52 2.23 -11.56 -12.36
C THR A 52 3.24 -10.49 -11.98
N THR A 53 3.78 -9.76 -12.95
CA THR A 53 4.80 -8.73 -12.70
C THR A 53 4.28 -7.61 -11.81
N ALA A 54 3.07 -7.13 -12.09
CA ALA A 54 2.44 -6.07 -11.31
C ALA A 54 2.16 -6.53 -9.88
N TRP A 55 1.72 -7.78 -9.70
CA TRP A 55 1.54 -8.38 -8.39
C TRP A 55 2.86 -8.37 -7.60
N ASP A 56 3.95 -8.92 -8.17
CA ASP A 56 5.23 -9.01 -7.47
C ASP A 56 5.84 -7.65 -7.11
N MET A 57 5.66 -6.66 -8.00
CA MET A 57 6.13 -5.28 -7.79
C MET A 57 5.49 -4.61 -6.55
N VAL A 58 4.29 -5.03 -6.13
CA VAL A 58 3.63 -4.48 -4.93
C VAL A 58 4.49 -4.68 -3.68
N ASN A 59 5.24 -5.77 -3.58
CA ASN A 59 6.13 -6.00 -2.43
C ASN A 59 7.18 -4.88 -2.29
N ALA A 60 7.76 -4.43 -3.41
CA ALA A 60 8.70 -3.32 -3.42
C ALA A 60 8.04 -2.00 -3.07
N LEU A 61 6.80 -1.76 -3.54
CA LEU A 61 6.03 -0.56 -3.21
C LEU A 61 5.63 -0.50 -1.73
N LEU A 62 5.29 -1.65 -1.11
CA LEU A 62 5.04 -1.76 0.33
C LEU A 62 6.31 -1.47 1.13
N ALA A 63 7.47 -1.99 0.68
CA ALA A 63 8.76 -1.70 1.32
C ALA A 63 9.11 -0.20 1.22
N ALA A 64 8.95 0.41 0.05
CA ALA A 64 9.15 1.85 -0.14
C ALA A 64 8.21 2.68 0.77
N SER A 65 6.93 2.31 0.83
CA SER A 65 5.94 2.96 1.69
C SER A 65 6.29 2.84 3.19
N THR A 66 6.84 1.69 3.60
CA THR A 66 7.36 1.49 4.97
C THR A 66 8.50 2.46 5.27
N LEU A 67 9.51 2.53 4.39
CA LEU A 67 10.68 3.38 4.57
C LEU A 67 10.33 4.87 4.57
N LEU A 68 9.44 5.29 3.68
CA LEU A 68 8.95 6.67 3.61
C LEU A 68 8.20 7.07 4.88
N ASN A 69 7.35 6.19 5.42
CA ASN A 69 6.67 6.45 6.69
C ASN A 69 7.66 6.56 7.86
N ILE A 70 8.71 5.73 7.91
CA ILE A 70 9.78 5.84 8.92
C ILE A 70 10.55 7.16 8.75
N GLN A 71 10.79 7.60 7.52
CA GLN A 71 11.42 8.89 7.27
C GLN A 71 10.52 10.04 7.78
N TRP A 72 9.26 10.08 7.35
CA TRP A 72 8.32 11.13 7.74
C TRP A 72 8.00 11.13 9.24
N SER A 73 8.09 10.00 9.93
CA SER A 73 7.93 9.97 11.40
C SER A 73 9.03 10.75 12.14
N ARG A 74 10.21 10.87 11.52
CA ARG A 74 11.40 11.54 12.08
C ARG A 74 11.53 13.00 11.64
N VAL A 75 11.25 13.29 10.37
CA VAL A 75 11.49 14.63 9.79
C VAL A 75 10.23 15.34 9.30
N GLY A 76 9.08 14.66 9.37
CA GLY A 76 7.83 15.15 8.82
C GLY A 76 7.81 15.19 7.29
N VAL A 77 6.64 15.50 6.73
CA VAL A 77 6.46 15.74 5.29
C VAL A 77 6.78 17.21 4.99
N ARG A 78 7.62 17.46 3.98
CA ARG A 78 8.22 18.78 3.72
C ARG A 78 7.95 19.27 2.30
N THR A 79 8.04 18.40 1.29
CA THR A 79 7.97 18.82 -0.12
C THR A 79 6.59 18.61 -0.74
N LEU A 80 6.37 19.17 -1.94
CA LEU A 80 5.14 18.95 -2.70
C LEU A 80 5.07 17.52 -3.27
N GLU A 81 6.21 16.97 -3.64
CA GLU A 81 6.36 15.61 -4.15
C GLU A 81 5.99 14.59 -3.07
N GLU A 82 6.44 14.78 -1.82
CA GLU A 82 6.05 13.91 -0.70
C GLU A 82 4.53 13.95 -0.46
N LYS A 83 3.93 15.14 -0.51
CA LYS A 83 2.46 15.30 -0.41
C LYS A 83 1.74 14.62 -1.57
N ALA A 84 2.27 14.74 -2.78
CA ALA A 84 1.73 14.08 -3.96
C ALA A 84 1.81 12.56 -3.85
N ILE A 85 2.92 12.00 -3.37
CA ILE A 85 3.07 10.56 -3.10
C ILE A 85 2.00 10.10 -2.12
N ILE A 86 1.77 10.81 -1.02
CA ILE A 86 0.77 10.44 -0.02
C ILE A 86 -0.63 10.45 -0.64
N TRP A 87 -1.03 11.53 -1.32
CA TRP A 87 -2.38 11.62 -1.88
C TRP A 87 -2.63 10.67 -3.05
N THR A 88 -1.63 10.44 -3.90
CA THR A 88 -1.73 9.44 -4.98
C THR A 88 -1.85 8.02 -4.41
N THR A 89 -1.13 7.71 -3.33
CA THR A 89 -1.24 6.42 -2.63
C THR A 89 -2.62 6.24 -2.01
N VAL A 90 -3.18 7.28 -1.37
CA VAL A 90 -4.56 7.26 -0.84
C VAL A 90 -5.57 7.01 -1.94
N LEU A 91 -5.48 7.73 -3.07
CA LEU A 91 -6.41 7.59 -4.18
C LEU A 91 -6.31 6.19 -4.81
N ALA A 92 -5.10 5.76 -5.16
CA ALA A 92 -4.85 4.45 -5.76
C ALA A 92 -5.30 3.31 -4.83
N GLY A 93 -4.94 3.38 -3.55
CA GLY A 93 -5.33 2.40 -2.55
C GLY A 93 -6.85 2.34 -2.33
N THR A 94 -7.52 3.50 -2.27
CA THR A 94 -8.98 3.56 -2.14
C THR A 94 -9.68 2.90 -3.33
N LEU A 95 -9.28 3.27 -4.56
CA LEU A 95 -9.86 2.74 -5.80
C LEU A 95 -9.60 1.25 -5.99
N THR A 96 -8.38 0.78 -5.73
CA THR A 96 -8.01 -0.63 -5.89
C THR A 96 -8.61 -1.49 -4.79
N GLY A 97 -8.59 -1.03 -3.53
CA GLY A 97 -9.18 -1.72 -2.39
C GLY A 97 -10.69 -1.90 -2.50
N TRP A 98 -11.40 -1.06 -3.30
CA TRP A 98 -12.81 -1.30 -3.60
C TRP A 98 -13.06 -2.68 -4.23
N ARG A 99 -12.13 -3.19 -5.06
CA ARG A 99 -12.26 -4.54 -5.64
C ARG A 99 -12.20 -5.62 -4.57
N TYR A 100 -11.30 -5.47 -3.59
CA TYR A 100 -11.16 -6.37 -2.45
C TYR A 100 -12.39 -6.33 -1.53
N PHE A 101 -12.90 -5.12 -1.27
CA PHE A 101 -14.09 -4.92 -0.46
C PHE A 101 -15.31 -5.64 -1.06
N ARG A 102 -15.52 -5.55 -2.38
CA ARG A 102 -16.64 -6.21 -3.07
C ARG A 102 -16.61 -7.73 -2.96
N VAL A 103 -15.43 -8.34 -2.86
CA VAL A 103 -15.26 -9.79 -2.69
C VAL A 103 -14.99 -10.18 -1.23
N ARG A 104 -15.22 -9.27 -0.28
CA ARG A 104 -15.04 -9.47 1.18
C ARG A 104 -13.63 -9.87 1.60
N SER A 105 -12.62 -9.54 0.79
CA SER A 105 -11.20 -9.75 1.12
C SER A 105 -10.68 -8.58 1.95
N TYR A 106 -11.03 -8.54 3.24
CA TYR A 106 -10.75 -7.38 4.09
C TYR A 106 -9.29 -7.28 4.54
N ALA A 107 -8.55 -8.39 4.56
CA ALA A 107 -7.14 -8.39 4.98
C ALA A 107 -6.29 -7.43 4.13
N GLY A 108 -6.50 -7.41 2.81
CA GLY A 108 -5.80 -6.50 1.89
C GLY A 108 -6.15 -5.02 2.09
N LEU A 109 -7.25 -4.69 2.77
CA LEU A 109 -7.63 -3.30 3.02
C LEU A 109 -6.73 -2.61 4.05
N GLY A 110 -5.95 -3.37 4.82
CA GLY A 110 -4.96 -2.82 5.75
C GLY A 110 -3.95 -1.92 5.03
N CYS A 111 -3.23 -2.46 4.05
CA CYS A 111 -2.24 -1.69 3.29
C CYS A 111 -2.85 -0.80 2.20
N LEU A 112 -4.05 -1.12 1.70
CA LEU A 112 -4.70 -0.32 0.65
C LEU A 112 -5.45 0.89 1.20
N TRP A 113 -6.11 0.77 2.36
CA TRP A 113 -6.91 1.84 2.94
C TRP A 113 -6.29 2.36 4.23
N VAL A 114 -6.10 1.49 5.23
CA VAL A 114 -5.72 1.95 6.58
C VAL A 114 -4.37 2.65 6.57
N ALA A 115 -3.31 2.03 6.04
CA ALA A 115 -1.97 2.62 6.07
C ALA A 115 -1.87 3.96 5.31
N PRO A 116 -2.38 4.10 4.07
CA PRO A 116 -2.35 5.39 3.37
C PRO A 116 -3.14 6.48 4.10
N TRP A 117 -4.31 6.14 4.66
CA TRP A 117 -5.11 7.11 5.42
C TRP A 117 -4.48 7.52 6.76
N LEU A 118 -3.79 6.60 7.45
CA LEU A 118 -2.97 6.95 8.63
C LEU A 118 -1.84 7.92 8.27
N THR A 119 -1.17 7.67 7.14
CA THR A 119 -0.11 8.55 6.61
C THR A 119 -0.65 9.95 6.30
N ALA A 120 -1.78 10.03 5.61
CA ALA A 120 -2.43 11.30 5.28
C ALA A 120 -2.90 12.04 6.54
N GLY A 121 -3.49 11.31 7.51
CA GLY A 121 -3.90 11.86 8.80
C GLY A 121 -2.72 12.46 9.57
N ALA A 122 -1.60 11.74 9.64
CA ALA A 122 -0.36 12.21 10.27
C ALA A 122 0.15 13.51 9.62
N MET A 123 0.20 13.55 8.29
CA MET A 123 0.61 14.72 7.52
C MET A 123 -0.31 15.92 7.76
N MET A 124 -1.63 15.71 7.76
CA MET A 124 -2.61 16.78 8.00
C MET A 124 -2.52 17.33 9.44
N TYR A 125 -2.35 16.45 10.43
CA TYR A 125 -2.16 16.85 11.81
C TYR A 125 -0.89 17.68 12.00
N GLN A 126 0.22 17.28 11.35
CA GLN A 126 1.48 18.03 11.35
C GLN A 126 1.30 19.45 10.79
N LYS A 127 0.49 19.62 9.73
CA LYS A 127 0.21 20.92 9.10
C LYS A 127 -0.62 21.85 9.99
N LEU A 128 -1.53 21.31 10.80
CA LEU A 128 -2.45 22.09 11.64
C LEU A 128 -1.80 22.69 12.90
N GLY A 129 -0.50 22.45 13.15
CA GLY A 129 0.21 23.06 14.28
C GLY A 129 -0.26 22.58 15.65
N LEU A 130 -1.01 21.48 15.73
CA LEU A 130 -1.43 20.84 16.98
C LEU A 130 -0.31 20.00 17.61
N ALA A 131 0.95 20.36 17.36
CA ALA A 131 2.14 19.58 17.67
C ALA A 131 3.09 20.28 18.64
#